data_AF-A0A847SS43-F1
#
_entry.id   AF-A0A847SS43-F1
#
_cell.length_a   1.000
_cell.length_b   1.000
_cell.length_c   1.000
_cell.angle_alpha   90.00
_cell.angle_beta   90.00
_cell.angle_gamma   90.00
#
_symmetry.space_group_name_H-M   'P 1'
#
loop_
_entity.id
_entity.type
_entity.pdbx_description
1 polymer ?
#
loop_
_entity_poly.entity_id
_entity_poly.type
_entity_poly.pdbx_seq_one_letter_code
_entity_poly.pdbx_strand_id
1 'polypeptide(L)'
;MLYEELDQETRRWMLIEHKAEEESNPYRSPNLSPLGKERFQVLMEEALSAGNDVTLAQALSPKEMWAEYEPSPLGGIRRTEPERAAKTLARMEFNTWYVRGLCRRLTEEGETMVQIYRAEAADAPGDTCDAYENMFLEIRFLYNGHRIKYWPVRNDRAFSVPCGPQCRHSVRRISSSAKAMIELEERQFGAAFRRPGP
;
A
#
# COMPACT_ATOMS: atom_id res chain seq x y z
N MET A 1 2.00 -0.28 10.75
CA MET A 1 3.15 0.39 10.10
C MET A 1 3.25 1.82 10.61
N LEU A 2 4.41 2.47 10.48
CA LEU A 2 4.60 3.91 10.75
C LEU A 2 4.29 4.72 9.48
N TYR A 3 3.28 5.58 9.54
CA TYR A 3 2.88 6.46 8.44
C TYR A 3 3.19 7.92 8.79
N GLU A 4 4.17 8.53 8.11
CA GLU A 4 4.71 9.85 8.48
C GLU A 4 3.68 10.99 8.30
N GLU A 5 2.83 10.94 7.26
CA GLU A 5 1.85 11.99 6.93
C GLU A 5 0.39 11.47 7.00
N LEU A 6 0.04 10.62 7.99
CA LEU A 6 -1.34 10.13 8.19
C LEU A 6 -2.21 11.14 8.98
N ASP A 7 -2.26 12.38 8.49
CA ASP A 7 -3.12 13.44 9.02
C ASP A 7 -4.49 13.49 8.33
N GLN A 8 -5.33 14.46 8.71
CA GLN A 8 -6.69 14.60 8.16
C GLN A 8 -6.72 14.90 6.67
N GLU A 9 -5.71 15.59 6.13
CA GLU A 9 -5.67 15.91 4.71
C GLU A 9 -5.31 14.68 3.88
N THR A 10 -4.33 13.89 4.32
CA THR A 10 -4.03 12.61 3.66
C THR A 10 -5.21 11.64 3.77
N ARG A 11 -5.88 11.56 4.92
CA ARG A 11 -7.08 10.72 5.09
C ARG A 11 -8.22 11.12 4.17
N ARG A 12 -8.44 12.43 3.97
CA ARG A 12 -9.42 12.94 3.00
C ARG A 12 -9.15 12.40 1.60
N TRP A 13 -7.90 12.45 1.14
CA TRP A 13 -7.52 11.90 -0.16
C TRP A 13 -7.63 10.37 -0.22
N MET A 14 -7.24 9.65 0.84
CA MET A 14 -7.42 8.20 0.94
C MET A 14 -8.90 7.80 0.76
N LEU A 15 -9.82 8.52 1.41
CA LEU A 15 -11.26 8.27 1.33
C LEU A 15 -11.84 8.58 -0.06
N ILE A 16 -11.40 9.66 -0.70
CA ILE A 16 -11.83 10.02 -2.06
C ILE A 16 -11.45 8.91 -3.05
N GLU A 17 -10.19 8.46 -3.00
CA GLU A 17 -9.69 7.39 -3.87
C GLU A 17 -10.37 6.05 -3.59
N HIS A 18 -10.59 5.72 -2.31
CA HIS A 18 -11.32 4.52 -1.91
C HIS A 18 -12.74 4.50 -2.47
N LYS A 19 -13.51 5.57 -2.26
CA LYS A 19 -14.90 5.67 -2.74
C LYS A 19 -14.99 5.55 -4.26
N ALA A 20 -14.06 6.17 -5.00
CA ALA A 20 -14.02 6.06 -6.45
C ALA A 20 -13.77 4.60 -6.93
N GLU A 21 -12.97 3.82 -6.20
CA GLU A 21 -12.80 2.40 -6.53
C GLU A 21 -14.03 1.56 -6.15
N GLU A 22 -14.64 1.84 -5.01
CA GLU A 22 -15.87 1.18 -4.55
C GLU A 22 -17.04 1.34 -5.55
N GLU A 23 -17.11 2.48 -6.24
CA GLU A 23 -18.10 2.75 -7.29
C GLU A 23 -17.81 2.04 -8.63
N SER A 24 -16.61 1.47 -8.81
CA SER A 24 -16.18 0.90 -10.08
C SER A 24 -15.91 -0.61 -9.99
N ASN A 25 -14.72 -1.00 -9.54
CA ASN A 25 -14.32 -2.41 -9.44
C ASN A 25 -13.49 -2.63 -8.17
N PRO A 26 -14.15 -2.68 -7.00
CA PRO A 26 -13.46 -2.76 -5.72
C PRO A 26 -12.71 -4.07 -5.55
N TYR A 27 -11.50 -3.98 -5.00
CA TYR A 27 -10.80 -5.18 -4.55
C TYR A 27 -11.50 -5.77 -3.31
N ARG A 28 -11.68 -7.09 -3.34
CA ARG A 28 -12.06 -7.90 -2.18
C ARG A 28 -11.15 -9.10 -2.09
N SER A 29 -10.52 -9.30 -0.94
CA SER A 29 -9.66 -10.47 -0.74
C SER A 29 -10.44 -11.76 -0.96
N PRO A 30 -9.90 -12.73 -1.73
CA PRO A 30 -10.54 -14.01 -1.94
C PRO A 30 -10.66 -14.83 -0.65
N ASN A 31 -9.83 -14.54 0.37
CA ASN A 31 -9.81 -15.27 1.64
C ASN A 31 -10.88 -14.76 2.63
N LEU A 32 -11.57 -13.67 2.32
CA LEU A 32 -12.71 -13.21 3.11
C LEU A 32 -13.92 -14.12 2.91
N SER A 33 -14.68 -14.35 3.98
CA SER A 33 -16.00 -14.98 3.91
C SER A 33 -17.00 -14.07 3.18
N PRO A 34 -18.22 -14.54 2.86
CA PRO A 34 -19.28 -13.66 2.36
C PRO A 34 -19.54 -12.46 3.28
N LEU A 35 -19.62 -12.69 4.60
CA LEU A 35 -19.78 -11.61 5.59
C LEU A 35 -18.58 -10.66 5.57
N GLY A 36 -17.36 -11.21 5.49
CA GLY A 36 -16.14 -10.42 5.41
C GLY A 36 -16.13 -9.49 4.20
N LYS A 37 -16.55 -9.98 3.02
CA LYS A 37 -16.64 -9.19 1.79
C LYS A 37 -17.69 -8.07 1.87
N GLU A 38 -18.83 -8.35 2.48
CA GLU A 38 -19.90 -7.38 2.73
C GLU A 38 -19.42 -6.25 3.67
N ARG A 39 -18.71 -6.61 4.74
CA ARG A 39 -18.30 -5.68 5.79
C ARG A 39 -17.01 -4.93 5.46
N PHE A 40 -16.18 -5.44 4.55
CA PHE A 40 -14.84 -4.93 4.29
C PHE A 40 -14.83 -3.43 3.96
N GLN A 41 -15.76 -2.97 3.11
CA GLN A 41 -15.86 -1.57 2.72
C GLN A 41 -16.01 -0.65 3.95
N VAL A 42 -16.99 -0.94 4.80
CA VAL A 42 -17.30 -0.11 5.98
C VAL A 42 -16.13 -0.10 6.95
N LEU A 43 -15.53 -1.26 7.21
CA LEU A 43 -14.36 -1.36 8.10
C LEU A 43 -13.14 -0.62 7.54
N MET A 44 -12.96 -0.64 6.22
CA MET A 44 -11.91 0.13 5.56
C MET A 44 -12.18 1.63 5.72
N GLU A 45 -13.39 2.11 5.42
CA GLU A 45 -13.76 3.52 5.55
C GLU A 45 -13.58 4.04 6.99
N GLU A 46 -13.94 3.25 8.00
CA GLU A 46 -13.70 3.57 9.42
C GLU A 46 -12.19 3.71 9.72
N ALA A 47 -11.39 2.76 9.23
CA ALA A 47 -9.94 2.80 9.40
C ALA A 47 -9.30 3.99 8.68
N LEU A 48 -9.69 4.27 7.44
CA LEU A 48 -9.20 5.42 6.67
C LEU A 48 -9.59 6.75 7.35
N SER A 49 -10.78 6.84 7.94
CA SER A 49 -11.29 8.06 8.57
C SER A 49 -10.61 8.38 9.91
N ALA A 50 -10.43 7.38 10.78
CA ALA A 50 -9.96 7.62 12.15
C ALA A 50 -8.93 6.60 12.67
N GLY A 51 -8.78 5.47 11.98
CA GLY A 51 -7.93 4.36 12.41
C GLY A 51 -6.60 4.26 11.66
N ASN A 52 -6.04 3.06 11.67
CA ASN A 52 -4.83 2.66 10.95
C ASN A 52 -4.90 1.16 10.60
N ASP A 53 -3.79 0.60 10.11
CA ASP A 53 -3.69 -0.83 9.81
C ASP A 53 -3.91 -1.73 11.04
N VAL A 54 -3.55 -1.26 12.25
CA VAL A 54 -3.77 -2.02 13.49
C VAL A 54 -5.25 -2.07 13.86
N THR A 55 -5.96 -0.94 13.80
CA THR A 55 -7.40 -0.91 14.11
C THR A 55 -8.20 -1.71 13.07
N LEU A 56 -7.80 -1.64 11.80
CA LEU A 56 -8.40 -2.46 10.74
C LEU A 56 -8.14 -3.96 10.97
N ALA A 57 -6.92 -4.34 11.38
CA ALA A 57 -6.61 -5.73 11.71
C ALA A 57 -7.45 -6.25 12.88
N GLN A 58 -7.69 -5.43 13.90
CA GLN A 58 -8.55 -5.78 15.03
C GLN A 58 -9.99 -6.00 14.58
N ALA A 59 -10.53 -5.10 13.76
CA ALA A 59 -11.89 -5.23 13.22
C ALA A 59 -12.06 -6.46 12.30
N LEU A 60 -11.01 -6.85 11.60
CA LEU A 60 -10.99 -8.05 10.74
C LEU A 60 -10.65 -9.35 11.49
N SER A 61 -10.28 -9.30 12.77
CA SER A 61 -9.85 -10.49 13.53
C SER A 61 -10.93 -11.57 13.79
N PRO A 62 -12.25 -11.27 13.86
CA PRO A 62 -13.25 -12.30 14.09
C PRO A 62 -13.22 -13.39 13.02
N LYS A 63 -13.40 -14.66 13.43
CA LYS A 63 -13.28 -15.82 12.55
C LYS A 63 -14.30 -15.76 11.40
N GLU A 64 -15.48 -15.21 11.65
CA GLU A 64 -16.59 -15.11 10.71
C GLU A 64 -16.26 -14.22 9.51
N MET A 65 -15.23 -13.38 9.60
CA MET A 65 -14.74 -12.53 8.50
C MET A 65 -13.99 -13.32 7.44
N TRP A 66 -13.57 -14.55 7.74
CA TRP A 66 -12.64 -15.33 6.92
C TRP A 66 -13.28 -16.64 6.44
N ALA A 67 -12.87 -17.06 5.24
CA ALA A 67 -13.12 -18.43 4.81
C ALA A 67 -12.39 -19.40 5.77
N GLU A 68 -12.99 -20.57 6.04
CA GLU A 68 -12.40 -21.54 6.98
C GLU A 68 -11.06 -22.10 6.47
N TYR A 69 -10.92 -22.22 5.16
CA TYR A 69 -9.73 -22.71 4.49
C TYR A 69 -9.20 -21.69 3.47
N GLU A 70 -7.88 -21.63 3.34
CA GLU A 70 -7.18 -20.78 2.38
C GLU A 70 -6.10 -21.57 1.64
N PRO A 71 -5.68 -21.12 0.44
CA PRO A 71 -4.54 -21.71 -0.26
C PRO A 71 -3.28 -21.68 0.60
N SER A 72 -2.57 -22.80 0.66
CA SER A 72 -1.28 -22.90 1.33
C SER A 72 -0.15 -22.42 0.40
N PRO A 73 0.81 -21.61 0.88
CA PRO A 73 2.03 -21.30 0.13
C PRO A 73 2.85 -22.53 -0.26
N LEU A 74 2.70 -23.64 0.47
CA LEU A 74 3.38 -24.92 0.21
C LEU A 74 2.58 -25.84 -0.74
N GLY A 75 1.46 -25.36 -1.29
CA GLY A 75 0.52 -26.14 -2.09
C GLY A 75 -0.61 -26.76 -1.25
N GLY A 76 -1.77 -26.93 -1.87
CA GLY A 76 -2.99 -27.43 -1.22
C GLY A 76 -3.77 -26.36 -0.45
N ILE A 77 -4.63 -26.81 0.46
CA ILE A 77 -5.44 -25.95 1.35
C ILE A 77 -4.95 -26.10 2.79
N ARG A 78 -5.01 -25.02 3.56
CA ARG A 78 -4.76 -25.02 5.01
C ARG A 78 -5.90 -24.31 5.73
N ARG A 79 -6.01 -24.54 7.03
CA ARG A 79 -6.93 -23.77 7.86
C ARG A 79 -6.48 -22.32 7.91
N THR A 80 -7.41 -21.39 7.73
CA THR A 80 -7.12 -19.97 7.88
C THR A 80 -6.79 -19.66 9.33
N GLU A 81 -5.77 -18.81 9.54
CA GLU A 81 -5.44 -18.23 10.84
C GLU A 81 -5.95 -16.78 10.85
N PRO A 82 -7.17 -16.50 11.39
CA PRO A 82 -7.82 -15.20 11.22
C PRO A 82 -6.97 -14.01 11.66
N GLU A 83 -6.29 -14.10 12.80
CA GLU A 83 -5.44 -13.02 13.31
C GLU A 83 -4.28 -12.70 12.35
N ARG A 84 -3.64 -13.73 11.79
CA ARG A 84 -2.54 -13.55 10.84
C ARG A 84 -3.04 -13.01 9.51
N ALA A 85 -4.16 -13.54 9.03
CA ALA A 85 -4.79 -13.10 7.79
C ALA A 85 -5.25 -11.63 7.90
N ALA A 86 -5.85 -11.26 9.03
CA ALA A 86 -6.28 -9.90 9.35
C ALA A 86 -5.12 -8.91 9.40
N LYS A 87 -4.03 -9.23 10.12
CA LYS A 87 -2.83 -8.38 10.14
C LYS A 87 -2.24 -8.18 8.75
N THR A 88 -2.18 -9.25 7.95
CA THR A 88 -1.61 -9.19 6.60
C THR A 88 -2.46 -8.34 5.66
N LEU A 89 -3.78 -8.59 5.62
CA LEU A 89 -4.70 -7.86 4.77
C LEU A 89 -4.79 -6.39 5.19
N ALA A 90 -4.95 -6.12 6.48
CA ALA A 90 -5.06 -4.75 6.99
C ALA A 90 -3.81 -3.93 6.67
N ARG A 91 -2.61 -4.49 6.88
CA ARG A 91 -1.35 -3.85 6.51
C ARG A 91 -1.29 -3.54 5.02
N MET A 92 -1.56 -4.53 4.18
CA MET A 92 -1.50 -4.37 2.73
C MET A 92 -2.46 -3.29 2.23
N GLU A 93 -3.73 -3.42 2.59
CA GLU A 93 -4.79 -2.60 2.01
C GLU A 93 -4.79 -1.19 2.60
N PHE A 94 -4.52 -1.03 3.90
CA PHE A 94 -4.36 0.30 4.48
C PHE A 94 -3.15 1.05 3.86
N ASN A 95 -2.01 0.39 3.72
CA ASN A 95 -0.83 1.00 3.09
C ASN A 95 -1.07 1.30 1.61
N THR A 96 -1.80 0.44 0.90
CA THR A 96 -2.21 0.68 -0.50
C THR A 96 -2.98 2.00 -0.63
N TRP A 97 -3.92 2.25 0.29
CA TRP A 97 -4.68 3.51 0.32
C TRP A 97 -3.84 4.68 0.78
N TYR A 98 -2.99 4.53 1.80
CA TYR A 98 -2.07 5.58 2.24
C TYR A 98 -1.16 6.04 1.10
N VAL A 99 -0.53 5.10 0.37
CA VAL A 99 0.33 5.41 -0.80
C VAL A 99 -0.46 6.18 -1.86
N ARG A 100 -1.65 5.70 -2.22
CA ARG A 100 -2.50 6.33 -3.24
C ARG A 100 -2.97 7.73 -2.82
N GLY A 101 -3.46 7.87 -1.60
CA GLY A 101 -3.95 9.13 -1.04
C GLY A 101 -2.84 10.15 -0.85
N LEU A 102 -1.67 9.75 -0.33
CA LEU A 102 -0.53 10.64 -0.21
C LEU A 102 -0.01 11.07 -1.59
N CYS A 103 0.10 10.16 -2.55
CA CYS A 103 0.45 10.52 -3.93
C CYS A 103 -0.50 11.56 -4.53
N ARG A 104 -1.81 11.40 -4.31
CA ARG A 104 -2.83 12.36 -4.75
C ARG A 104 -2.62 13.72 -4.09
N ARG A 105 -2.48 13.75 -2.76
CA ARG A 105 -2.21 14.98 -1.99
C ARG A 105 -0.99 15.72 -2.50
N LEU A 106 0.15 15.02 -2.59
CA LEU A 106 1.42 15.59 -3.01
C LEU A 106 1.34 16.17 -4.43
N THR A 107 0.63 15.51 -5.33
CA THR A 107 0.38 16.03 -6.69
C THR A 107 -0.35 17.37 -6.66
N GLU A 108 -1.39 17.51 -5.83
CA GLU A 108 -2.17 18.75 -5.69
C GLU A 108 -1.36 19.87 -5.04
N GLU A 109 -0.38 19.52 -4.20
CA GLU A 109 0.58 20.45 -3.61
C GLU A 109 1.76 20.81 -4.56
N GLY A 110 1.77 20.27 -5.79
CA GLY A 110 2.78 20.56 -6.81
C GLY A 110 4.05 19.70 -6.72
N GLU A 111 4.06 18.67 -5.89
CA GLU A 111 5.16 17.71 -5.83
C GLU A 111 5.10 16.74 -7.01
N THR A 112 6.28 16.30 -7.46
CA THR A 112 6.40 15.35 -8.57
C THR A 112 7.01 14.01 -8.14
N MET A 113 7.61 13.97 -6.96
CA MET A 113 8.47 12.87 -6.53
C MET A 113 8.21 12.51 -5.06
N VAL A 114 8.40 11.24 -4.73
CA VAL A 114 8.36 10.69 -3.36
C VAL A 114 9.55 9.78 -3.10
N GLN A 115 9.84 9.52 -1.83
CA GLN A 115 10.86 8.54 -1.44
C GLN A 115 10.19 7.29 -0.87
N ILE A 116 10.69 6.11 -1.26
CA ILE A 116 10.34 4.85 -0.62
C ILE A 116 11.15 4.69 0.67
N TYR A 117 10.48 4.33 1.75
CA TYR A 117 11.11 4.07 3.04
C TYR A 117 10.54 2.81 3.69
N ARG A 118 11.28 2.26 4.66
CA ARG A 118 10.83 1.15 5.49
C ARG A 118 9.94 1.67 6.61
N ALA A 119 8.65 1.33 6.56
CA ALA A 119 7.63 1.77 7.50
C ALA A 119 7.39 0.78 8.66
N GLU A 120 7.98 -0.40 8.61
CA GLU A 120 7.94 -1.37 9.70
C GLU A 120 9.21 -2.23 9.69
N ALA A 121 9.65 -2.69 10.87
CA ALA A 121 10.77 -3.62 10.95
C ALA A 121 10.45 -4.91 10.19
N ALA A 122 11.45 -5.47 9.52
CA ALA A 122 11.33 -6.78 8.91
C ALA A 122 11.40 -7.85 10.00
N ASP A 123 10.42 -8.75 10.02
CA ASP A 123 10.42 -9.91 10.92
C ASP A 123 11.42 -11.00 10.48
N ALA A 124 11.86 -10.96 9.21
CA ALA A 124 12.86 -11.87 8.64
C ALA A 124 13.61 -11.20 7.47
N PRO A 125 14.84 -11.62 7.13
CA PRO A 125 15.56 -11.13 5.96
C PRO A 125 14.87 -11.55 4.65
N GLY A 126 14.94 -10.70 3.61
CA GLY A 126 14.62 -11.11 2.23
C GLY A 126 13.29 -10.60 1.67
N ASP A 127 12.84 -9.42 2.06
CA ASP A 127 11.77 -8.75 1.34
C ASP A 127 12.29 -8.39 -0.07
N THR A 128 11.69 -8.95 -1.12
CA THR A 128 12.10 -8.69 -2.52
C THR A 128 12.07 -7.20 -2.90
N CYS A 129 11.46 -6.36 -2.08
CA CYS A 129 11.37 -4.92 -2.26
C CYS A 129 12.49 -4.11 -1.57
N ASP A 130 13.45 -4.75 -0.91
CA ASP A 130 14.60 -4.06 -0.29
C ASP A 130 15.41 -3.23 -1.30
N ALA A 131 15.46 -3.68 -2.56
CA ALA A 131 16.10 -2.95 -3.66
C ALA A 131 15.45 -1.58 -3.95
N TYR A 132 14.21 -1.35 -3.51
CA TYR A 132 13.51 -0.08 -3.70
C TYR A 132 13.68 0.88 -2.52
N GLU A 133 14.27 0.45 -1.40
CA GLU A 133 14.43 1.30 -0.23
C GLU A 133 15.30 2.53 -0.55
N ASN A 134 14.88 3.69 -0.06
CA ASN A 134 15.51 4.99 -0.30
C ASN A 134 15.48 5.48 -1.75
N MET A 135 14.88 4.74 -2.69
CA MET A 135 14.68 5.23 -4.05
C MET A 135 13.72 6.41 -4.07
N PHE A 136 14.05 7.39 -4.93
CA PHE A 136 13.17 8.50 -5.27
C PHE A 136 12.45 8.16 -6.58
N LEU A 137 11.12 8.18 -6.57
CA LEU A 137 10.29 7.85 -7.72
C LEU A 137 9.33 8.98 -8.05
N GLU A 138 9.02 9.14 -9.33
CA GLU A 138 7.93 10.01 -9.75
C GLU A 138 6.60 9.49 -9.21
N ILE A 139 5.78 10.39 -8.67
CA ILE A 139 4.48 10.08 -8.07
C ILE A 139 3.60 9.28 -9.04
N ARG A 140 3.65 9.60 -10.35
CA ARG A 140 2.84 8.91 -11.37
C ARG A 140 3.06 7.40 -11.39
N PHE A 141 4.27 6.90 -11.08
CA PHE A 141 4.53 5.46 -11.11
C PHE A 141 3.82 4.74 -9.96
N LEU A 142 3.79 5.36 -8.78
CA LEU A 142 3.13 4.80 -7.59
C LEU A 142 1.61 4.99 -7.65
N TYR A 143 1.17 6.17 -8.09
CA TYR A 143 -0.26 6.46 -8.26
C TYR A 143 -0.90 5.51 -9.27
N ASN A 144 -0.29 5.33 -10.46
CA ASN A 144 -0.80 4.41 -11.47
C ASN A 144 -0.51 2.94 -11.14
N GLY A 145 0.47 2.67 -10.28
CA GLY A 145 0.80 1.33 -9.77
C GLY A 145 -0.15 0.82 -8.68
N HIS A 146 -1.25 1.52 -8.40
CA HIS A 146 -2.24 1.10 -7.41
C HIS A 146 -2.78 -0.30 -7.71
N ARG A 147 -2.42 -1.26 -6.86
CA ARG A 147 -2.77 -2.69 -6.92
C ARG A 147 -2.42 -3.45 -8.22
N ILE A 148 -1.76 -2.83 -9.20
CA ILE A 148 -1.49 -3.42 -10.53
C ILE A 148 -0.82 -4.80 -10.48
N LYS A 149 -0.12 -5.12 -9.39
CA LYS A 149 0.52 -6.41 -9.18
C LYS A 149 -0.46 -7.56 -8.95
N TYR A 150 -1.63 -7.29 -8.35
CA TYR A 150 -2.57 -8.33 -7.92
C TYR A 150 -4.05 -8.04 -8.25
N TRP A 151 -4.40 -6.85 -8.73
CA TRP A 151 -5.76 -6.46 -9.09
C TRP A 151 -5.77 -5.44 -10.25
N PRO A 152 -6.75 -5.47 -11.18
CA PRO A 152 -7.80 -6.49 -11.35
C PRO A 152 -7.30 -7.80 -11.96
N VAL A 153 -6.15 -7.74 -12.64
CA VAL A 153 -5.47 -8.91 -13.21
C VAL A 153 -4.07 -8.97 -12.61
N ARG A 154 -3.69 -10.13 -12.08
CA ARG A 154 -2.38 -10.33 -11.47
C ARG A 154 -1.27 -10.12 -12.51
N ASN A 155 -0.28 -9.30 -12.16
CA ASN A 155 0.92 -9.06 -12.96
C ASN A 155 2.15 -9.03 -12.04
N ASP A 156 2.81 -10.19 -11.87
CA ASP A 156 3.93 -10.33 -10.93
C ASP A 156 5.16 -9.48 -11.28
N ARG A 157 5.28 -9.01 -12.53
CA ARG A 157 6.35 -8.11 -12.98
C ARG A 157 6.05 -6.64 -12.70
N ALA A 158 4.79 -6.29 -12.46
CA ALA A 158 4.44 -4.90 -12.23
C ALA A 158 4.97 -4.40 -10.88
N PHE A 159 5.38 -3.13 -10.88
CA PHE A 159 5.78 -2.43 -9.68
C PHE A 159 4.57 -1.79 -8.98
N SER A 160 4.45 -2.00 -7.67
CA SER A 160 3.47 -1.36 -6.79
C SER A 160 4.04 -1.24 -5.39
N VAL A 161 3.64 -0.25 -4.61
CA VAL A 161 3.86 -0.22 -3.15
C VAL A 161 2.50 -0.30 -2.47
N PRO A 162 2.25 -1.30 -1.61
CA PRO A 162 3.14 -2.41 -1.24
C PRO A 162 3.43 -3.38 -2.41
N CYS A 163 4.61 -4.00 -2.38
CA CYS A 163 5.05 -4.97 -3.41
C CYS A 163 4.47 -6.38 -3.21
N GLY A 164 3.74 -6.62 -2.12
CA GLY A 164 3.14 -7.91 -1.77
C GLY A 164 2.91 -8.07 -0.26
N PRO A 165 2.43 -9.24 0.19
CA PRO A 165 2.04 -9.48 1.58
C PRO A 165 3.14 -9.28 2.61
N GLN A 166 4.41 -9.49 2.25
CA GLN A 166 5.53 -9.36 3.18
C GLN A 166 6.10 -7.94 3.24
N CYS A 167 5.81 -7.12 2.22
CA CYS A 167 6.36 -5.78 2.04
C CYS A 167 6.14 -4.88 3.27
N ARG A 168 7.23 -4.31 3.77
CA ARG A 168 7.24 -3.34 4.88
C ARG A 168 7.55 -1.91 4.45
N HIS A 169 7.53 -1.64 3.14
CA HIS A 169 7.82 -0.31 2.60
C HIS A 169 6.55 0.52 2.41
N SER A 170 6.70 1.83 2.58
CA SER A 170 5.71 2.84 2.23
C SER A 170 6.43 4.03 1.59
N VAL A 171 5.70 5.14 1.39
CA VAL A 171 6.21 6.33 0.70
C VAL A 171 6.08 7.57 1.57
N ARG A 172 7.04 8.48 1.45
CA ARG A 172 7.06 9.77 2.14
C ARG A 172 7.40 10.90 1.20
N ARG A 173 7.01 12.11 1.59
CA ARG A 173 7.49 13.33 0.93
C ARG A 173 9.01 13.43 0.99
N ILE A 174 9.59 13.97 -0.07
CA ILE A 174 11.01 14.27 -0.14
C ILE A 174 11.32 15.52 0.70
N SER A 175 12.34 15.46 1.55
CA SER A 175 12.80 16.61 2.31
C SER A 175 13.37 17.71 1.40
N SER A 176 13.32 18.97 1.82
CA SER A 176 13.87 20.09 1.04
C SER A 176 15.34 19.89 0.69
N SER A 177 16.13 19.33 1.60
CA SER A 177 17.54 19.00 1.36
C SER A 177 17.70 17.94 0.28
N ALA A 178 16.87 16.90 0.28
CA ALA A 178 16.90 15.87 -0.76
C ALA A 178 16.46 16.43 -2.12
N LYS A 179 15.43 17.28 -2.17
CA LYS A 179 15.04 17.98 -3.42
C LYS A 179 16.19 18.81 -3.99
N ALA A 180 16.90 19.56 -3.15
CA ALA A 180 18.04 20.37 -3.59
C ALA A 180 19.18 19.49 -4.17
N MET A 181 19.47 18.33 -3.55
CA MET A 181 20.45 17.38 -4.10
C MET A 181 19.99 16.83 -5.46
N ILE A 182 18.70 16.49 -5.57
CA ILE A 182 18.10 15.98 -6.80
C ILE A 182 18.25 16.99 -7.95
N GLU A 183 17.89 18.25 -7.71
CA GLU A 183 18.00 19.31 -8.73
C GLU A 183 19.45 19.55 -9.15
N LEU A 184 20.39 19.46 -8.20
CA LEU A 184 21.81 19.61 -8.48
C LEU A 184 22.34 18.47 -9.36
N GLU A 185 21.97 17.22 -9.05
CA GLU A 185 22.31 16.05 -9.88
C GLU A 185 21.73 16.16 -11.29
N GLU A 186 20.47 16.55 -11.42
CA GLU A 186 19.82 16.70 -12.73
C GLU A 186 20.48 17.78 -13.59
N ARG A 187 20.91 18.89 -12.97
CA ARG A 187 21.70 19.94 -13.65
C ARG A 187 23.08 19.46 -14.08
N GLN A 188 23.71 18.58 -13.30
CA GLN A 188 25.07 18.09 -13.60
C GLN A 188 25.09 16.91 -14.58
N PHE A 189 24.11 16.02 -14.52
CA PHE A 189 24.14 14.71 -15.19
C PHE A 189 22.90 14.38 -16.05
N GLY A 190 21.85 15.20 -16.01
CA GLY A 190 20.59 14.97 -16.73
C GLY A 190 19.63 13.99 -16.03
N ALA A 191 18.36 13.98 -16.44
CA ALA A 191 17.25 13.31 -15.74
C ALA A 191 17.13 11.77 -15.94
N ALA A 192 18.14 11.10 -16.51
CA ALA A 192 18.00 9.74 -17.05
C ALA A 192 17.91 8.60 -16.01
N PHE A 193 18.08 8.86 -14.72
CA PHE A 193 18.41 7.83 -13.73
C PHE A 193 17.27 7.29 -12.85
N ARG A 194 16.02 7.73 -13.04
CA ARG A 194 14.99 7.55 -11.98
C ARG A 194 13.71 6.86 -12.43
N ARG A 195 13.85 5.85 -13.28
CA ARG A 195 12.76 4.92 -13.60
C ARG A 195 12.95 3.64 -12.81
N PRO A 196 11.91 3.10 -12.15
CA PRO A 196 11.98 1.74 -11.68
C PRO A 196 12.23 0.83 -12.89
N GLY A 197 13.01 -0.23 -12.69
CA GLY A 197 13.25 -1.24 -13.74
C GLY A 197 11.95 -1.86 -14.27
N PRO A 198 12.01 -2.54 -15.43
CA PRO A 198 10.84 -3.17 -16.06
C PRO A 198 10.15 -4.22 -15.18
#